data_AF-A0A392NU06-F1
#
_entry.id   AF-A0A392NU06-F1
#
_cell.length_a   1.000
_cell.length_b   1.000
_cell.length_c   1.000
_cell.angle_alpha   90.00
_cell.angle_beta   90.00
_cell.angle_gamma   90.00
#
_symmetry.space_group_name_H-M   'P 1'
#
loop_
_entity.id
_entity.type
_entity.pdbx_description
1 polymer ?
#
loop_
_entity_poly.entity_id
_entity_poly.type
_entity_poly.pdbx_seq_one_letter_code
_entity_poly.pdbx_strand_id
1 'polypeptide(L)'
;MENILYLGGPNIASEIYNKEYANARICGAEKWRKPLAKFLRQPHFIVWDNSDLVTHEVMGGLKNVYAIGAGMVASLTNESATSKSVYFAHCTSEMIFITHLLTEEPEKLAGPLLADTYVTLLKGRNAWYGQMLAKGELSPDMGVNI
;
A
#
# COMPACT_ATOMS: atom_id res chain seq x y z
N MET A 1 -16.48 -0.81 15.87
CA MET A 1 -15.26 -0.20 15.30
C MET A 1 -14.46 0.68 16.28
N GLU A 2 -14.96 1.00 17.48
CA GLU A 2 -14.27 1.98 18.35
C GLU A 2 -12.84 1.61 18.74
N ASN A 3 -12.51 0.31 18.82
CA ASN A 3 -11.19 -0.18 19.22
C ASN A 3 -10.34 -0.71 18.06
N ILE A 4 -10.75 -0.48 16.81
CA ILE A 4 -10.01 -0.91 15.62
C ILE A 4 -9.35 0.33 15.03
N LEU A 5 -8.04 0.24 14.81
CA LEU A 5 -7.26 1.27 14.15
C LEU A 5 -6.44 0.67 13.02
N TYR A 6 -6.25 1.45 11.97
CA TYR A 6 -5.31 1.17 10.90
C TYR A 6 -4.11 2.10 11.05
N LEU A 7 -2.90 1.58 10.84
CA LEU A 7 -1.68 2.38 10.70
C LEU A 7 -0.99 1.98 9.38
N GLY A 8 -0.85 2.93 8.47
CA GLY A 8 -0.24 2.66 7.16
C GLY A 8 0.29 3.92 6.50
N GLY A 9 0.84 3.77 5.30
CA GLY A 9 1.60 4.83 4.61
C GLY A 9 2.88 4.28 3.97
N PRO A 10 3.61 5.09 3.21
CA PRO A 10 4.88 4.73 2.57
C PRO A 10 5.97 4.47 3.63
N ASN A 11 5.91 3.28 4.23
CA ASN A 11 6.58 2.94 5.49
C ASN A 11 7.44 1.70 5.36
N ILE A 12 8.49 1.75 4.54
CA ILE A 12 9.41 0.62 4.41
C ILE A 12 10.18 0.48 5.72
N ALA A 13 10.06 -0.68 6.36
CA ALA A 13 10.57 -0.92 7.71
C ALA A 13 12.08 -0.63 7.85
N SER A 14 12.88 -1.02 6.86
CA SER A 14 14.33 -0.76 6.86
C SER A 14 14.66 0.73 6.75
N GLU A 15 13.88 1.50 5.99
CA GLU A 15 14.09 2.95 5.80
C GLU A 15 13.73 3.70 7.09
N ILE A 16 12.62 3.32 7.73
CA ILE A 16 12.26 3.85 9.05
C ILE A 16 13.33 3.53 10.09
N TYR A 17 13.83 2.29 10.12
CA TYR A 17 14.91 1.89 11.03
C TYR A 17 16.18 2.73 10.82
N ASN A 18 16.50 3.06 9.57
CA ASN A 18 17.64 3.90 9.19
C ASN A 18 17.39 5.41 9.38
N LYS A 19 16.26 5.80 9.97
CA LYS A 19 15.84 7.19 10.19
C LYS A 19 15.67 8.00 8.90
N GLU A 20 15.39 7.33 7.79
CA GLU A 20 14.94 8.01 6.58
C GLU A 20 13.56 8.64 6.83
N TYR A 21 13.27 9.72 6.11
CA TYR A 21 12.00 10.40 6.25
C TYR A 21 10.86 9.51 5.75
N ALA A 22 9.88 9.25 6.63
CA ALA A 22 8.68 8.51 6.29
C ALA A 22 7.44 9.18 6.91
N ASN A 23 6.29 8.93 6.29
CA ASN A 23 5.02 9.41 6.79
C ASN A 23 4.00 8.28 6.94
N ALA A 24 3.21 8.34 7.99
CA ALA A 24 2.14 7.40 8.26
C ALA A 24 0.82 8.10 8.56
N ARG A 25 -0.26 7.36 8.38
CA ARG A 25 -1.62 7.71 8.74
C ARG A 25 -2.11 6.68 9.75
N ILE A 26 -2.64 7.16 10.88
CA ILE A 26 -3.41 6.34 11.81
C ILE A 26 -4.89 6.68 11.69
N CYS A 27 -5.72 5.67 11.43
CA CYS A 27 -7.12 5.82 11.13
C CYS A 27 -7.99 5.06 12.13
N GLY A 28 -9.17 5.58 12.45
CA GLY A 28 -10.09 4.94 13.40
C GLY A 28 -10.77 5.92 14.35
N ALA A 29 -11.18 5.43 15.52
CA ALA A 29 -11.91 6.25 16.49
C ALA A 29 -11.04 7.35 17.12
N GLU A 30 -11.63 8.53 17.30
CA GLU A 30 -10.95 9.72 17.83
C GLU A 30 -10.25 9.46 19.18
N LYS A 31 -10.96 8.75 20.07
CA LYS A 31 -10.51 8.34 21.40
C LYS A 31 -9.10 7.75 21.40
N TRP A 32 -8.76 6.95 20.39
CA TRP A 32 -7.48 6.26 20.29
C TRP A 32 -6.54 6.88 19.26
N ARG A 33 -7.04 7.29 18.09
CA ARG A 33 -6.17 7.72 16.98
C ARG A 33 -5.31 8.93 17.33
N LYS A 34 -5.84 9.90 18.07
CA LYS A 34 -5.12 11.14 18.40
C LYS A 34 -3.99 10.91 19.41
N PRO A 35 -4.23 10.27 20.58
CA PRO A 35 -3.14 9.89 21.49
C PRO A 35 -2.08 9.00 20.83
N LEU A 36 -2.49 8.00 20.05
CA LEU A 36 -1.56 7.09 19.39
C LEU A 36 -0.75 7.78 18.27
N ALA A 37 -1.35 8.67 17.48
CA ALA A 37 -0.61 9.48 16.52
C ALA A 37 0.50 10.27 17.20
N LYS A 38 0.20 10.91 18.33
CA LYS A 38 1.18 11.67 19.11
C LYS A 38 2.28 10.77 19.67
N PHE A 39 1.92 9.60 20.18
CA PHE A 39 2.86 8.63 20.74
C PHE A 39 3.83 8.07 19.68
N LEU A 40 3.34 7.78 18.48
CA LEU A 40 4.14 7.18 17.41
C LEU A 40 5.05 8.18 16.67
N ARG A 41 4.78 9.49 16.76
CA ARG A 41 5.56 10.53 16.06
C ARG A 41 7.01 10.54 16.52
N GLN A 42 7.92 10.60 15.55
CA GLN A 42 9.35 10.85 15.73
C GLN A 42 9.83 11.93 14.75
N PRO A 43 11.01 12.54 14.93
CA PRO A 43 11.50 13.59 14.03
C PRO A 43 11.56 13.17 12.55
N HIS A 44 11.83 11.89 12.27
CA HIS A 44 11.92 11.33 10.92
C HIS A 44 10.68 10.50 10.52
N PHE A 45 9.77 10.23 11.46
CA PHE A 45 8.57 9.42 11.24
C PHE A 45 7.32 10.21 11.65
N ILE A 46 6.70 10.86 10.68
CA ILE A 46 5.58 11.76 10.92
C ILE A 46 4.26 11.02 10.79
N VAL A 47 3.49 10.93 11.88
CA VAL A 47 2.20 10.23 11.92
C VAL A 47 1.04 11.22 11.95
N TRP A 48 0.19 11.19 10.93
CA TRP A 48 -1.03 11.99 10.82
C TRP A 48 -2.24 11.16 11.24
N ASP A 49 -3.28 11.78 11.80
CA ASP A 49 -4.54 11.08 12.08
C ASP A 49 -5.57 11.29 10.96
N ASN A 50 -6.48 10.32 10.80
CA ASN A 50 -7.68 10.43 9.97
C ASN A 50 -8.85 9.65 10.60
N SER A 51 -10.09 10.07 10.38
CA SER A 51 -11.29 9.31 10.77
C SER A 51 -11.64 8.19 9.80
N ASP A 52 -11.22 8.30 8.55
CA ASP A 52 -11.60 7.34 7.50
C ASP A 52 -10.80 6.04 7.62
N LEU A 53 -11.33 5.10 8.40
CA LEU A 53 -10.75 3.77 8.58
C LEU A 53 -10.90 2.90 7.32
N VAL A 54 -12.08 2.92 6.70
CA VAL A 54 -12.45 2.00 5.62
C VAL A 54 -11.59 2.24 4.39
N THR A 55 -11.44 3.50 3.95
CA THR A 55 -10.62 3.83 2.78
C THR A 55 -9.18 3.36 2.95
N HIS A 56 -8.61 3.62 4.14
CA HIS A 56 -7.21 3.31 4.40
C HIS A 56 -6.95 1.80 4.50
N GLU A 57 -7.86 1.05 5.13
CA GLU A 57 -7.77 -0.40 5.22
C GLU A 57 -7.93 -1.05 3.83
N VAL A 58 -8.92 -0.62 3.05
CA VAL A 58 -9.19 -1.12 1.70
C VAL A 58 -8.00 -0.84 0.78
N MET A 59 -7.53 0.41 0.73
CA MET A 59 -6.39 0.77 -0.12
C MET A 59 -5.08 0.12 0.34
N GLY A 60 -4.88 0.01 1.66
CA GLY A 60 -3.73 -0.66 2.26
C GLY A 60 -3.68 -2.17 1.98
N GLY A 61 -4.84 -2.81 1.85
CA GLY A 61 -4.96 -4.20 1.42
C GLY A 61 -4.75 -4.35 -0.09
N LEU A 62 -5.50 -3.60 -0.89
CA LEU A 62 -5.52 -3.69 -2.35
C LEU A 62 -4.15 -3.44 -2.98
N LYS A 63 -3.37 -2.47 -2.47
CA LYS A 63 -2.05 -2.14 -3.03
C LYS A 63 -1.12 -3.36 -3.11
N ASN A 64 -1.25 -4.33 -2.20
CA ASN A 64 -0.40 -5.51 -2.16
C ASN A 64 -0.73 -6.49 -3.29
N VAL A 65 -2.01 -6.63 -3.61
CA VAL A 65 -2.48 -7.43 -4.75
C VAL A 65 -2.00 -6.78 -6.05
N TYR A 66 -2.20 -5.48 -6.20
CA TYR A 66 -1.75 -4.76 -7.39
C TYR A 66 -0.24 -4.75 -7.56
N ALA A 67 0.54 -4.78 -6.46
CA ALA A 67 1.98 -4.91 -6.53
C ALA A 67 2.44 -6.22 -7.18
N ILE A 68 1.71 -7.33 -7.01
CA ILE A 68 2.01 -8.58 -7.71
C ILE A 68 1.90 -8.37 -9.22
N GLY A 69 0.77 -7.84 -9.70
CA GLY A 69 0.62 -7.56 -11.13
C GLY A 69 1.60 -6.49 -11.64
N ALA A 70 2.01 -5.52 -10.82
CA ALA A 70 3.06 -4.57 -11.18
C ALA A 70 4.40 -5.27 -11.45
N GLY A 71 4.76 -6.26 -10.62
CA GLY A 71 5.93 -7.10 -10.83
C GLY A 71 5.87 -7.94 -12.10
N MET A 72 4.69 -8.47 -12.42
CA MET A 72 4.46 -9.20 -13.67
C MET A 72 4.64 -8.28 -14.89
N VAL A 73 3.98 -7.11 -14.89
CA VAL A 73 4.10 -6.12 -15.96
C VAL A 73 5.55 -5.69 -16.13
N ALA A 74 6.26 -5.42 -15.04
CA ALA A 74 7.66 -5.04 -15.07
C ALA A 74 8.53 -6.11 -15.77
N SER A 75 8.32 -7.40 -15.44
CA SER A 75 9.09 -8.50 -16.08
C SER A 75 8.70 -8.72 -17.54
N LEU A 76 7.40 -8.78 -17.85
CA LEU A 76 6.91 -9.07 -19.21
C LEU A 76 7.19 -7.95 -20.21
N THR A 77 7.35 -6.72 -19.72
CA THR A 77 7.59 -5.54 -20.57
C THR A 77 9.01 -5.00 -20.47
N ASN A 78 9.92 -5.77 -19.86
CA ASN A 78 11.33 -5.40 -19.67
C ASN A 78 11.48 -4.00 -19.05
N GLU A 79 10.81 -3.80 -17.92
CA GLU A 79 10.82 -2.57 -17.12
C GLU A 79 10.29 -1.31 -17.84
N SER A 80 9.48 -1.47 -18.90
CA SER A 80 8.84 -0.37 -19.63
C SER A 80 8.11 0.60 -18.70
N ALA A 81 8.59 1.84 -18.66
CA ALA A 81 7.99 2.90 -17.85
C ALA A 81 6.53 3.17 -18.25
N THR A 82 6.22 3.15 -19.56
CA THR A 82 4.88 3.37 -20.08
C THR A 82 3.92 2.25 -19.68
N SER A 83 4.35 1.00 -19.75
CA SER A 83 3.51 -0.15 -19.37
C SER A 83 3.21 -0.13 -17.88
N LYS A 84 4.22 0.17 -17.05
CA LYS A 84 4.05 0.35 -15.60
C LYS A 84 3.13 1.52 -15.26
N SER A 85 3.23 2.65 -15.98
CA SER A 85 2.35 3.80 -15.74
C SER A 85 0.90 3.53 -16.13
N VAL A 86 0.66 2.84 -17.24
CA VAL A 86 -0.69 2.43 -17.65
C VAL A 86 -1.28 1.47 -16.63
N TYR A 87 -0.51 0.46 -16.19
CA TYR A 87 -0.94 -0.46 -15.15
C TYR A 87 -1.27 0.26 -13.84
N PHE A 88 -0.42 1.20 -13.40
CA PHE A 88 -0.67 2.04 -12.22
C PHE A 88 -1.98 2.84 -12.34
N ALA A 89 -2.26 3.43 -13.50
CA ALA A 89 -3.51 4.16 -13.74
C ALA A 89 -4.76 3.26 -13.62
N HIS A 90 -4.69 2.03 -14.13
CA HIS A 90 -5.77 1.05 -13.97
C HIS A 90 -5.95 0.63 -12.51
N CYS A 91 -4.86 0.30 -11.80
CA CYS A 91 -4.92 -0.09 -10.39
C CYS A 91 -5.55 1.01 -9.53
N THR A 92 -5.11 2.26 -9.71
CA THR A 92 -5.65 3.39 -8.94
C THR A 92 -7.14 3.61 -9.24
N SER A 93 -7.57 3.42 -10.50
CA SER A 93 -8.98 3.51 -10.89
C SER A 93 -9.84 2.42 -10.24
N GLU A 94 -9.35 1.17 -10.23
CA GLU A 94 -10.03 0.05 -9.57
C GLU A 94 -10.06 0.22 -8.05
N MET A 95 -8.97 0.68 -7.43
CA MET A 95 -8.93 0.99 -6.00
C MET A 95 -9.99 2.03 -5.63
N ILE A 96 -10.10 3.10 -6.41
CA ILE A 96 -11.12 4.14 -6.21
C ILE A 96 -12.52 3.52 -6.34
N PHE A 97 -12.78 2.75 -7.40
CA PHE A 97 -14.07 2.11 -7.63
C PHE A 97 -14.48 1.18 -6.48
N ILE A 98 -13.59 0.25 -6.10
CA ILE A 98 -13.85 -0.70 -4.99
C ILE A 98 -14.11 0.04 -3.68
N THR A 99 -13.35 1.10 -3.40
CA THR A 99 -13.54 1.86 -2.16
C THR A 99 -14.90 2.55 -2.11
N HIS A 100 -15.38 3.10 -3.24
CA HIS A 100 -16.73 3.71 -3.32
C HIS A 100 -17.86 2.69 -3.18
N LEU A 101 -17.61 1.40 -3.41
CA LEU A 101 -18.60 0.34 -3.13
C LEU A 101 -18.69 0.01 -1.63
N LEU A 102 -17.69 0.39 -0.83
CA LEU A 102 -17.54 -0.02 0.57
C LEU A 102 -17.82 1.12 1.57
N THR A 103 -17.79 2.37 1.13
CA THR A 103 -18.08 3.54 1.97
C THR A 103 -18.71 4.68 1.16
N GLU A 104 -19.62 5.43 1.78
CA GLU A 104 -20.36 6.53 1.13
C GLU A 104 -19.47 7.76 0.87
N GLU A 105 -18.53 8.05 1.78
CA GLU A 105 -17.67 9.23 1.73
C GLU A 105 -16.18 8.88 1.84
N PRO A 106 -15.59 8.20 0.82
CA PRO A 106 -14.18 7.83 0.86
C PRO A 106 -13.23 9.04 0.72
N GLU A 107 -12.11 9.02 1.46
CA GLU A 107 -10.98 9.91 1.18
C GLU A 107 -10.48 9.69 -0.25
N LYS A 108 -10.08 10.78 -0.91
CA LYS A 108 -9.50 10.72 -2.25
C LYS A 108 -8.17 9.96 -2.20
N LEU A 109 -7.91 9.13 -3.21
CA LEU A 109 -6.60 8.53 -3.45
C LEU A 109 -5.59 9.62 -3.84
N ALA A 110 -5.03 10.29 -2.83
CA ALA A 110 -4.12 11.41 -2.97
C ALA A 110 -3.13 11.46 -1.80
N GLY A 111 -2.09 12.29 -1.92
CA GLY A 111 -1.12 12.50 -0.85
C GLY A 111 -0.51 11.19 -0.34
N PRO A 112 -0.54 10.92 0.98
CA PRO A 112 0.06 9.71 1.56
C PRO A 112 -0.50 8.38 1.00
N LEU A 113 -1.80 8.29 0.70
CA LEU A 113 -2.41 7.06 0.16
C LEU A 113 -1.87 6.75 -1.24
N LEU A 114 -1.77 7.78 -2.08
CA LEU A 114 -1.20 7.65 -3.43
C LEU A 114 0.30 7.31 -3.35
N ALA A 115 1.03 7.95 -2.44
CA ALA A 115 2.45 7.70 -2.22
C ALA A 115 2.72 6.26 -1.73
N ASP A 116 1.91 5.75 -0.81
CA ASP A 116 2.00 4.38 -0.31
C ASP A 116 1.73 3.36 -1.42
N THR A 117 0.69 3.60 -2.21
CA THR A 117 0.37 2.78 -3.39
C THR A 117 1.55 2.79 -4.36
N TYR A 118 2.07 3.96 -4.69
CA TYR A 118 3.19 4.12 -5.63
C TYR A 118 4.45 3.37 -5.16
N VAL A 119 4.90 3.59 -3.92
CA VAL A 119 6.12 2.94 -3.43
C VAL A 119 5.97 1.42 -3.35
N THR A 120 4.77 0.93 -3.01
CA THR A 120 4.47 -0.50 -2.92
C THR A 120 4.49 -1.19 -4.29
N LEU A 121 4.06 -0.49 -5.35
CA LEU A 121 4.10 -1.01 -6.71
C LEU A 121 5.52 -0.98 -7.33
N LEU A 122 6.39 -0.07 -6.87
CA LEU A 122 7.77 0.02 -7.33
C LEU A 122 8.69 -1.06 -6.74
N LYS A 123 8.51 -1.39 -5.47
CA LYS A 123 9.41 -2.28 -4.74
C LYS A 123 8.70 -3.04 -3.64
N GLY A 124 9.23 -4.22 -3.33
CA GLY A 124 8.79 -5.01 -2.19
C GLY A 124 8.57 -6.47 -2.56
N ARG A 125 8.19 -7.25 -1.55
CA ARG A 125 8.03 -8.70 -1.65
C ARG A 125 6.93 -9.11 -2.64
N ASN A 126 5.84 -8.35 -2.72
CA ASN A 126 4.74 -8.63 -3.64
C ASN A 126 5.13 -8.37 -5.11
N ALA A 127 5.81 -7.25 -5.39
CA ALA A 127 6.35 -6.98 -6.72
C ALA A 127 7.39 -8.02 -7.14
N TRP A 128 8.31 -8.39 -6.23
CA TRP A 128 9.24 -9.49 -6.47
C TRP A 128 8.52 -10.80 -6.79
N TYR A 129 7.50 -11.17 -6.01
CA TYR A 129 6.70 -12.38 -6.25
C TYR A 129 6.07 -12.38 -7.64
N GLY A 130 5.49 -11.25 -8.06
CA GLY A 130 4.97 -11.06 -9.41
C GLY A 130 6.02 -11.20 -10.52
N GLN A 131 7.23 -10.72 -10.29
CA GLN A 131 8.34 -10.89 -11.24
C GLN A 131 8.70 -12.36 -11.40
N MET A 132 8.81 -13.11 -10.30
CA MET A 132 9.15 -14.53 -10.35
C MET A 132 8.07 -15.35 -11.05
N LEU A 133 6.78 -15.03 -10.81
CA LEU A 133 5.66 -15.63 -11.55
C LEU A 133 5.79 -15.40 -13.05
N ALA A 134 6.03 -14.15 -13.48
CA ALA A 134 6.14 -13.81 -14.89
C ALA A 134 7.34 -14.47 -15.60
N LYS A 135 8.42 -14.77 -14.86
CA LYS A 135 9.58 -15.51 -15.37
C LYS A 135 9.38 -17.03 -15.39
N GLY A 136 8.29 -17.53 -14.81
CA GLY A 136 8.06 -18.97 -14.61
C GLY A 136 8.97 -19.58 -13.52
N GLU A 137 9.58 -18.76 -12.67
CA GLU A 137 10.45 -19.20 -11.56
C GLU A 137 9.65 -19.63 -10.33
N LEU A 138 8.35 -19.31 -10.28
CA LEU A 138 7.41 -19.82 -9.27
C LEU A 138 6.30 -20.60 -9.97
N SER A 139 6.05 -21.81 -9.50
CA SER A 139 4.89 -22.62 -9.88
C SER A 139 4.09 -23.04 -8.65
N PRO A 140 2.78 -23.34 -8.78
CA PRO A 140 1.97 -23.87 -7.69
C PRO A 140 2.58 -25.11 -7.03
N ASP A 141 3.26 -25.95 -7.81
CA ASP A 141 3.87 -27.21 -7.36
C ASP A 141 5.05 -27.01 -6.40
N MET A 142 5.68 -25.83 -6.40
CA MET A 142 6.79 -25.53 -5.50
C MET A 142 6.35 -25.39 -4.03
N GLY A 143 5.10 -25.02 -3.78
CA GLY A 143 4.54 -24.89 -2.43
C GLY A 143 4.08 -26.21 -1.80
N VAL A 144 4.06 -27.30 -2.56
CA VAL A 144 3.57 -28.63 -2.11
C VAL A 144 4.64 -29.39 -1.32
N ASN A 145 5.88 -28.88 -1.29
CA ASN A 145 7.03 -29.49 -0.62
C ASN A 145 7.55 -28.69 0.59
N ILE A 146 6.72 -27.80 1.17
CA ILE A 146 6.99 -27.06 2.42
C ILE A 146 5.90 -27.42 3.42
#